data_AF-A0A0D8XJH9-F1
#
_entry.id   AF-A0A0D8XJH9-F1
#
_cell.length_a   1.000
_cell.length_b   1.000
_cell.length_c   1.000
_cell.angle_alpha   90.00
_cell.angle_beta   90.00
_cell.angle_gamma   90.00
#
_symmetry.space_group_name_H-M   'P 1'
#
loop_
_entity.id
_entity.type
_entity.pdbx_description
1 polymer ?
#
loop_
_entity_poly.entity_id
_entity_poly.type
_entity_poly.pdbx_seq_one_letter_code
_entity_poly.pdbx_strand_id
1 'polypeptide(L)'
;MSLFGVKSIASLVNKRKGYVPPELIATFLSLNIKEVTKDDRKSEKGRIFAKRARLKRERCNKTANKYKKQLNKLEADLKELDAVETISTKLKTATETMKHVFQCYFSVLMRVSNVALFEPVLEGFSKFAHLLGVEYFEDIVCAMENLVDNEKLRLLDKLYCIHTVFVILSGEGQLINIDPSRLYRTVYRLLNQLPFENRPEVRQKQTSAVARVLDIMINERRKQLPLFRVAAFVKRLLSVATIMDDLSALCLLALVRSFFIAHSKLVQLVGDEESLTGDSGGVFRADIDDPDVSNALATSVRLELKMLGKRRHHLLSLFAQSILHSAQSGGPLKLHPELTSV
;
A
#
# COMPACT_ATOMS: atom_id res chain seq x y z
N MET A 1 3.48 -19.73 -7.47
CA MET A 1 2.22 -20.51 -7.56
C MET A 1 1.62 -20.36 -8.95
N SER A 2 1.09 -21.43 -9.55
CA SER A 2 0.50 -21.43 -10.90
C SER A 2 -1.02 -21.18 -10.88
N LEU A 3 -1.60 -20.78 -12.02
CA LEU A 3 -3.05 -20.62 -12.19
C LEU A 3 -3.84 -21.86 -11.75
N PHE A 4 -3.33 -23.05 -12.06
CA PHE A 4 -3.95 -24.32 -11.66
C PHE A 4 -3.98 -24.49 -10.13
N GLY A 5 -2.92 -24.08 -9.43
CA GLY A 5 -2.87 -24.11 -7.97
C GLY A 5 -3.93 -23.20 -7.35
N VAL A 6 -4.07 -21.98 -7.86
CA VAL A 6 -5.09 -21.02 -7.40
C VAL A 6 -6.51 -21.58 -7.61
N LYS A 7 -6.79 -22.12 -8.80
CA LYS A 7 -8.09 -22.76 -9.11
C LYS A 7 -8.40 -23.91 -8.15
N SER A 8 -7.40 -24.74 -7.86
CA SER A 8 -7.54 -25.89 -6.97
C SER A 8 -7.84 -25.46 -5.53
N ILE A 9 -7.12 -24.45 -5.03
CA ILE A 9 -7.33 -23.90 -3.69
C ILE A 9 -8.72 -23.24 -3.59
N ALA A 10 -9.10 -22.40 -4.55
CA ALA A 10 -10.41 -21.76 -4.57
C ALA A 10 -11.56 -22.79 -4.61
N SER A 11 -11.40 -23.87 -5.37
CA SER A 11 -12.37 -24.98 -5.38
C SER A 11 -12.45 -25.67 -4.00
N LEU A 12 -11.31 -25.91 -3.35
CA LEU A 12 -11.26 -26.58 -2.05
C LEU A 12 -11.93 -25.73 -0.95
N VAL A 13 -11.64 -24.43 -0.90
CA VAL A 13 -12.23 -23.48 0.06
C VAL A 13 -13.76 -23.52 -0.05
N ASN A 14 -14.29 -23.46 -1.28
CA ASN A 14 -15.73 -23.50 -1.52
C ASN A 14 -16.35 -24.87 -1.18
N LYS A 15 -15.73 -25.98 -1.60
CA LYS A 15 -16.22 -27.35 -1.31
C LYS A 15 -16.27 -27.65 0.18
N ARG A 16 -15.24 -27.21 0.91
CA ARG A 16 -15.11 -27.40 2.36
C ARG A 16 -15.85 -26.34 3.17
N LYS A 17 -16.62 -25.44 2.55
CA LYS A 17 -17.31 -24.31 3.22
C LYS A 17 -16.38 -23.54 4.18
N GLY A 18 -15.10 -23.38 3.80
CA GLY A 18 -14.10 -22.69 4.60
C GLY A 18 -13.53 -23.41 5.82
N TYR A 19 -13.79 -24.71 5.99
CA TYR A 19 -13.03 -25.56 6.92
C TYR A 19 -11.68 -25.92 6.30
N VAL A 20 -10.81 -24.92 6.20
CA VAL A 20 -9.44 -25.04 5.65
C VAL A 20 -8.46 -24.30 6.55
N PRO A 21 -7.17 -24.72 6.57
CA PRO A 21 -6.14 -24.00 7.31
C PRO A 21 -5.90 -22.60 6.71
N PRO A 22 -5.73 -21.53 7.52
CA PRO A 22 -5.43 -20.18 7.03
C PRO A 22 -4.18 -20.11 6.14
N GLU A 23 -3.20 -20.97 6.41
CA GLU A 23 -1.94 -21.07 5.67
C GLU A 23 -2.17 -21.40 4.19
N LEU A 24 -3.25 -22.13 3.89
CA LEU A 24 -3.60 -22.46 2.50
C LEU A 24 -3.93 -21.20 1.71
N ILE A 25 -4.67 -20.27 2.31
CA ILE A 25 -5.01 -18.99 1.67
C ILE A 25 -3.80 -18.05 1.70
N ALA A 26 -2.98 -18.10 2.75
CA ALA A 26 -1.75 -17.33 2.83
C ALA A 26 -0.78 -17.64 1.66
N THR A 27 -0.87 -18.82 1.03
CA THR A 27 -0.08 -19.12 -0.18
C THR A 27 -0.38 -18.16 -1.34
N PHE A 28 -1.55 -17.53 -1.37
CA PHE A 28 -1.90 -16.50 -2.37
C PHE A 28 -1.03 -15.24 -2.22
N LEU A 29 -0.59 -14.93 -0.99
CA LEU A 29 0.29 -13.79 -0.73
C LEU A 29 1.67 -13.95 -1.37
N SER A 30 2.09 -15.16 -1.75
CA SER A 30 3.36 -15.39 -2.45
C SER A 30 3.30 -15.01 -3.94
N LEU A 31 2.12 -14.64 -4.47
CA LEU A 31 1.99 -14.18 -5.85
C LEU A 31 2.66 -12.80 -6.01
N ASN A 32 3.49 -12.68 -7.06
CA ASN A 32 4.15 -11.44 -7.46
C ASN A 32 3.58 -10.96 -8.79
N ILE A 33 2.28 -10.66 -8.79
CA ILE A 33 1.58 -10.08 -9.94
C ILE A 33 1.50 -8.58 -9.68
N LYS A 34 2.06 -7.78 -10.60
CA LYS A 34 2.08 -6.32 -10.51
C LYS A 34 1.13 -5.65 -11.49
N GLU A 35 0.83 -6.33 -12.60
CA GLU A 35 0.01 -5.78 -13.69
C GLU A 35 -0.89 -6.87 -14.27
N VAL A 36 -2.03 -6.42 -14.78
CA VAL A 36 -3.11 -7.22 -15.33
C VAL A 36 -3.52 -6.57 -16.66
N THR A 37 -3.80 -7.38 -17.69
CA THR A 37 -4.17 -6.86 -19.01
C THR A 37 -5.46 -6.04 -18.98
N LYS A 38 -5.43 -4.87 -19.62
CA LYS A 38 -6.61 -4.10 -20.06
C LYS A 38 -6.67 -4.20 -21.59
N ASP A 39 -7.58 -5.03 -22.09
CA ASP A 39 -7.92 -5.28 -23.50
C ASP A 39 -6.97 -6.04 -24.45
N ASP A 40 -7.65 -6.75 -25.37
CA ASP A 40 -7.15 -7.76 -26.30
C ASP A 40 -6.72 -7.17 -27.66
N ARG A 41 -5.41 -6.96 -27.87
CA ARG A 41 -4.87 -6.72 -29.21
C ARG A 41 -4.60 -8.04 -29.94
N LYS A 42 -5.64 -8.67 -30.48
CA LYS A 42 -5.52 -9.82 -31.40
C LYS A 42 -5.77 -9.39 -32.85
N SER A 43 -4.74 -8.93 -33.59
CA SER A 43 -4.87 -8.78 -35.05
C SER A 43 -3.57 -8.72 -35.87
N GLU A 44 -2.39 -8.55 -35.26
CA GLU A 44 -1.16 -8.27 -36.04
C GLU A 44 -0.51 -9.50 -36.69
N LYS A 45 -0.57 -10.69 -36.05
CA LYS A 45 0.17 -11.89 -36.50
C LYS A 45 -0.23 -12.41 -37.87
N GLY A 46 -1.53 -12.39 -38.20
CA GLY A 46 -2.04 -12.86 -39.49
C GLY A 46 -1.47 -12.09 -40.68
N ARG A 47 -1.20 -10.78 -40.51
CA ARG A 47 -0.63 -9.93 -41.56
C ARG A 47 0.84 -10.23 -41.85
N ILE A 48 1.63 -10.62 -40.84
CA ILE A 48 3.06 -10.92 -41.01
C ILE A 48 3.28 -12.28 -41.67
N PHE A 49 2.49 -13.30 -41.31
CA PHE A 49 2.56 -14.60 -41.99
C PHE A 49 2.16 -14.52 -43.46
N ALA A 50 1.14 -13.71 -43.79
CA ALA A 50 0.76 -13.42 -45.18
C ALA A 50 1.89 -12.71 -45.95
N LYS A 51 2.58 -11.74 -45.33
CA LYS A 51 3.76 -11.08 -45.92
C LYS A 51 4.92 -12.06 -46.15
N ARG A 52 5.18 -13.00 -45.22
CA ARG A 52 6.21 -14.04 -45.37
C ARG A 52 5.91 -14.98 -46.54
N ALA A 53 4.66 -15.41 -46.67
CA ALA A 53 4.22 -16.26 -47.78
C ALA A 53 4.35 -15.55 -49.14
N ARG A 54 3.99 -14.27 -49.21
CA ARG A 54 4.14 -13.45 -50.42
C ARG A 54 5.61 -13.23 -50.80
N LEU A 55 6.47 -12.91 -49.83
CA LEU A 55 7.92 -12.79 -50.03
C LEU A 55 8.58 -14.08 -50.54
N LYS A 56 8.11 -15.25 -50.08
CA LYS A 56 8.59 -16.56 -50.55
C LYS A 56 8.22 -16.82 -52.02
N ARG A 57 7.07 -16.32 -52.49
CA ARG A 57 6.65 -16.39 -53.90
C ARG A 57 7.44 -15.45 -54.81
N GLU A 58 7.90 -14.31 -54.30
CA GLU A 58 8.67 -13.30 -55.06
C GLU A 58 10.19 -13.58 -55.15
N ARG A 59 10.66 -14.75 -54.68
CA ARG A 59 12.09 -15.11 -54.59
C ARG A 59 12.82 -15.09 -55.93
N CYS A 60 12.15 -15.39 -57.03
CA CYS A 60 12.76 -15.49 -58.36
C CYS A 60 12.98 -14.13 -59.06
N ASN A 61 12.34 -13.05 -58.60
CA ASN A 61 12.35 -11.75 -59.28
C ASN A 61 13.28 -10.70 -58.63
N LYS A 62 14.08 -11.09 -57.63
CA LYS A 62 14.87 -10.17 -56.80
C LYS A 62 16.31 -10.65 -56.65
N THR A 63 17.25 -9.71 -56.65
CA THR A 63 18.67 -9.95 -56.35
C THR A 63 18.81 -10.57 -54.95
N ALA A 64 19.68 -11.57 -54.79
CA ALA A 64 19.86 -12.32 -53.54
C ALA A 64 20.03 -11.43 -52.28
N ASN A 65 20.75 -10.30 -52.41
CA ASN A 65 20.94 -9.33 -51.33
C ASN A 65 19.65 -8.59 -50.92
N LYS A 66 18.76 -8.27 -51.86
CA LYS A 66 17.47 -7.61 -51.56
C LYS A 66 16.52 -8.58 -50.83
N TYR A 67 16.52 -9.85 -51.24
CA TYR A 67 15.75 -10.90 -50.57
C TYR A 67 16.24 -11.14 -49.14
N LYS A 68 17.57 -11.25 -48.93
CA LYS A 68 18.18 -11.44 -47.61
C LYS A 68 17.86 -10.29 -46.65
N LYS A 69 17.93 -9.03 -47.12
CA LYS A 69 17.53 -7.87 -46.29
C LYS A 69 16.05 -7.90 -45.89
N GLN A 70 15.15 -8.28 -46.82
CA GLN A 70 13.71 -8.37 -46.52
C GLN A 70 13.39 -9.54 -45.58
N LEU A 71 14.09 -10.66 -45.70
CA LEU A 71 13.96 -11.80 -44.80
C LEU A 71 14.41 -11.44 -43.38
N ASN A 72 15.58 -10.81 -43.24
CA ASN A 72 16.10 -10.36 -41.95
C ASN A 72 15.16 -9.36 -41.26
N LYS A 73 14.58 -8.42 -42.03
CA LYS A 73 13.58 -7.48 -41.49
C LYS A 73 12.34 -8.22 -40.99
N LEU A 74 11.86 -9.20 -41.74
CA LEU A 74 10.66 -9.96 -41.38
C LEU A 74 10.89 -10.91 -40.20
N GLU A 75 12.09 -11.45 -40.03
CA GLU A 75 12.50 -12.20 -38.84
C GLU A 75 12.61 -11.30 -37.61
N ALA A 76 13.11 -10.07 -37.76
CA ALA A 76 13.11 -9.08 -36.68
C ALA A 76 11.67 -8.73 -36.25
N ASP A 77 10.79 -8.43 -37.21
CA ASP A 77 9.37 -8.14 -36.95
C ASP A 77 8.66 -9.34 -36.27
N LEU A 78 8.95 -10.58 -36.68
CA LEU A 78 8.40 -11.78 -36.05
C LEU A 78 8.88 -11.94 -34.60
N LYS A 79 10.17 -11.72 -34.35
CA LYS A 79 10.74 -11.81 -33.00
C LYS A 79 10.16 -10.77 -32.06
N GLU A 80 9.91 -9.56 -32.56
CA GLU A 80 9.21 -8.50 -31.81
C GLU A 80 7.78 -8.93 -31.46
N LEU A 81 7.02 -9.46 -32.44
CA LEU A 81 5.66 -9.95 -32.19
C LEU A 81 5.59 -11.12 -31.21
N ASP A 82 6.53 -12.06 -31.27
CA ASP A 82 6.56 -13.21 -30.35
C ASP A 82 6.89 -12.75 -28.92
N ALA A 83 7.76 -11.75 -28.76
CA ALA A 83 8.01 -11.12 -27.47
C ALA A 83 6.74 -10.44 -26.92
N VAL A 84 6.04 -9.66 -27.75
CA VAL A 84 4.78 -8.99 -27.38
C VAL A 84 3.68 -10.01 -27.03
N GLU A 85 3.55 -11.10 -27.78
CA GLU A 85 2.57 -12.15 -27.49
C GLU A 85 2.91 -12.89 -26.18
N THR A 86 4.18 -13.15 -25.92
CA THR A 86 4.63 -13.77 -24.66
C THR A 86 4.27 -12.89 -23.47
N ILE A 87 4.39 -11.58 -23.59
CA ILE A 87 3.98 -10.63 -22.54
C ILE A 87 2.45 -10.63 -22.40
N SER A 88 1.72 -10.58 -23.52
CA SER A 88 0.25 -10.58 -23.52
C SER A 88 -0.33 -11.85 -22.89
N THR A 89 0.19 -13.03 -23.22
CA THR A 89 -0.25 -14.31 -22.65
C THR A 89 0.03 -14.41 -21.15
N LYS A 90 1.17 -13.90 -20.69
CA LYS A 90 1.49 -13.78 -19.26
C LYS A 90 0.48 -12.88 -18.54
N LEU A 91 0.18 -11.71 -19.10
CA LEU A 91 -0.79 -10.77 -18.51
C LEU A 91 -2.20 -11.37 -18.46
N LYS A 92 -2.65 -12.06 -19.52
CA LYS A 92 -3.95 -12.74 -19.51
C LYS A 92 -4.04 -13.83 -18.44
N THR A 93 -2.97 -14.62 -18.31
CA THR A 93 -2.88 -15.64 -17.26
C THR A 93 -2.90 -15.00 -15.88
N ALA A 94 -2.24 -13.86 -15.70
CA ALA A 94 -2.27 -13.08 -14.46
C ALA A 94 -3.68 -12.54 -14.16
N THR A 95 -4.40 -11.99 -15.15
CA THR A 95 -5.80 -11.59 -15.04
C THR A 95 -6.68 -12.72 -14.56
N GLU A 96 -6.59 -13.89 -15.21
CA GLU A 96 -7.40 -15.05 -14.85
C GLU A 96 -7.05 -15.57 -13.44
N THR A 97 -5.77 -15.54 -13.08
CA THR A 97 -5.30 -15.92 -11.75
C THR A 97 -5.91 -14.99 -10.71
N MET A 98 -5.82 -13.67 -10.90
CA MET A 98 -6.35 -12.68 -9.97
C MET A 98 -7.87 -12.76 -9.84
N LYS A 99 -8.59 -13.02 -10.94
CA LYS A 99 -10.04 -13.25 -10.90
C LYS A 99 -10.38 -14.39 -9.94
N HIS A 100 -9.66 -15.51 -9.98
CA HIS A 100 -9.90 -16.62 -9.06
C HIS A 100 -9.47 -16.32 -7.61
N VAL A 101 -8.39 -15.57 -7.42
CA VAL A 101 -7.97 -15.11 -6.08
C VAL A 101 -9.07 -14.25 -5.45
N PHE A 102 -9.55 -13.22 -6.16
CA PHE A 102 -10.60 -12.34 -5.64
C PHE A 102 -11.92 -13.08 -5.43
N GLN A 103 -12.33 -13.95 -6.34
CA GLN A 103 -13.51 -14.80 -6.14
C GLN A 103 -13.40 -15.65 -4.86
N CYS A 104 -12.23 -16.19 -4.58
CA CYS A 104 -11.98 -16.94 -3.34
C CYS A 104 -12.11 -16.02 -2.11
N TYR A 105 -11.48 -14.83 -2.15
CA TYR A 105 -11.55 -13.85 -1.07
C TYR A 105 -12.98 -13.36 -0.80
N PHE A 106 -13.74 -13.01 -1.83
CA PHE A 106 -15.16 -12.64 -1.70
C PHE A 106 -16.00 -13.77 -1.13
N SER A 107 -15.76 -15.02 -1.55
CA SER A 107 -16.47 -16.18 -1.00
C SER A 107 -16.22 -16.33 0.51
N VAL A 108 -14.98 -16.11 0.95
CA VAL A 108 -14.63 -16.16 2.37
C VAL A 108 -15.33 -15.05 3.17
N LEU A 109 -15.29 -13.81 2.68
CA LEU A 109 -15.92 -12.67 3.35
C LEU A 109 -17.45 -12.78 3.40
N MET A 110 -18.08 -13.13 2.28
CA MET A 110 -19.53 -13.02 2.12
C MET A 110 -20.31 -14.30 2.50
N ARG A 111 -19.70 -15.49 2.38
CA ARG A 111 -20.44 -16.77 2.50
C ARG A 111 -19.99 -17.65 3.66
N VAL A 112 -18.69 -17.68 3.92
CA VAL A 112 -18.08 -18.59 4.89
C VAL A 112 -17.99 -17.96 6.28
N SER A 113 -17.67 -16.66 6.33
CA SER A 113 -17.54 -15.87 7.57
C SER A 113 -16.70 -16.53 8.68
N ASN A 114 -15.70 -17.32 8.30
CA ASN A 114 -14.76 -17.94 9.24
C ASN A 114 -13.66 -16.91 9.60
N VAL A 115 -13.71 -16.42 10.83
CA VAL A 115 -12.80 -15.38 11.35
C VAL A 115 -11.33 -15.79 11.25
N ALA A 116 -11.02 -17.09 11.35
CA ALA A 116 -9.64 -17.58 11.23
C ALA A 116 -9.05 -17.34 9.82
N LEU A 117 -9.90 -17.19 8.80
CA LEU A 117 -9.48 -16.94 7.42
C LEU A 117 -9.39 -15.45 7.09
N PHE A 118 -9.81 -14.55 7.99
CA PHE A 118 -9.88 -13.12 7.67
C PHE A 118 -8.51 -12.49 7.49
N GLU A 119 -7.53 -12.77 8.34
CA GLU A 119 -6.19 -12.17 8.21
C GLU A 119 -5.54 -12.42 6.84
N PRO A 120 -5.37 -13.66 6.35
CA PRO A 120 -4.75 -13.87 5.04
C PRO A 120 -5.58 -13.32 3.88
N VAL A 121 -6.91 -13.25 4.02
CA VAL A 121 -7.81 -12.68 3.00
C VAL A 121 -7.70 -11.16 2.95
N LEU A 122 -7.77 -10.49 4.10
CA LEU A 122 -7.70 -9.04 4.22
C LEU A 122 -6.30 -8.53 3.90
N GLU A 123 -5.25 -9.24 4.31
CA GLU A 123 -3.89 -8.96 3.86
C GLU A 123 -3.76 -9.10 2.34
N GLY A 124 -4.40 -10.13 1.77
CA GLY A 124 -4.48 -10.33 0.32
C GLY A 124 -5.16 -9.18 -0.40
N PHE A 125 -6.29 -8.69 0.11
CA PHE A 125 -6.94 -7.50 -0.42
C PHE A 125 -6.04 -6.27 -0.31
N SER A 126 -5.43 -6.04 0.85
CA SER A 126 -4.50 -4.92 1.08
C SER A 126 -3.34 -4.94 0.07
N LYS A 127 -2.81 -6.12 -0.25
CA LYS A 127 -1.72 -6.30 -1.22
C LYS A 127 -2.16 -6.14 -2.67
N PHE A 128 -3.28 -6.74 -3.06
CA PHE A 128 -3.67 -6.87 -4.48
C PHE A 128 -4.76 -5.90 -4.93
N ALA A 129 -5.27 -5.02 -4.06
CA ALA A 129 -6.41 -4.16 -4.39
C ALA A 129 -6.21 -3.28 -5.63
N HIS A 130 -4.97 -2.88 -5.95
CA HIS A 130 -4.64 -2.13 -7.16
C HIS A 130 -4.89 -2.89 -8.47
N LEU A 131 -5.10 -4.21 -8.42
CA LEU A 131 -5.37 -5.08 -9.57
C LEU A 131 -6.87 -5.34 -9.78
N LEU A 132 -7.72 -4.78 -8.92
CA LEU A 132 -9.18 -4.92 -9.03
C LEU A 132 -9.72 -4.02 -10.14
N GLY A 133 -10.78 -4.49 -10.80
CA GLY A 133 -11.57 -3.66 -11.71
C GLY A 133 -12.34 -2.59 -10.93
N VAL A 134 -12.46 -1.41 -11.54
CA VAL A 134 -13.14 -0.24 -10.96
C VAL A 134 -14.61 -0.54 -10.65
N GLU A 135 -15.21 -1.45 -11.40
CA GLU A 135 -16.59 -1.90 -11.21
C GLU A 135 -16.88 -2.53 -9.84
N TYR A 136 -15.86 -2.94 -9.10
CA TYR A 136 -16.02 -3.53 -7.76
C TYR A 136 -15.69 -2.57 -6.61
N PHE A 137 -15.22 -1.35 -6.90
CA PHE A 137 -14.66 -0.48 -5.86
C PHE A 137 -15.70 -0.06 -4.81
N GLU A 138 -16.91 0.33 -5.22
CA GLU A 138 -17.96 0.75 -4.28
C GLU A 138 -18.36 -0.38 -3.31
N ASP A 139 -18.62 -1.58 -3.85
CA ASP A 139 -18.98 -2.76 -3.07
C ASP A 139 -17.89 -3.14 -2.07
N ILE A 140 -16.63 -3.08 -2.49
CA ILE A 140 -15.49 -3.41 -1.63
C ILE A 140 -15.31 -2.36 -0.54
N VAL A 141 -15.37 -1.07 -0.89
CA VAL A 141 -15.22 -0.02 0.12
C VAL A 141 -16.32 -0.11 1.16
N CYS A 142 -17.57 -0.31 0.73
CA CYS A 142 -18.69 -0.53 1.65
C CYS A 142 -18.48 -1.76 2.55
N ALA A 143 -18.05 -2.89 1.98
CA ALA A 143 -17.76 -4.10 2.76
C ALA A 143 -16.62 -3.90 3.77
N MET A 144 -15.54 -3.21 3.39
CA MET A 144 -14.41 -2.92 4.28
C MET A 144 -14.82 -1.97 5.40
N GLU A 145 -15.60 -0.94 5.10
CA GLU A 145 -16.14 -0.01 6.09
C GLU A 145 -17.01 -0.72 7.13
N ASN A 146 -17.93 -1.58 6.68
CA ASN A 146 -18.77 -2.38 7.58
C ASN A 146 -17.95 -3.32 8.47
N LEU A 147 -16.84 -3.88 7.95
CA LEU A 147 -15.92 -4.71 8.74
C LEU A 147 -15.14 -3.89 9.77
N VAL A 148 -14.71 -2.68 9.43
CA VAL A 148 -13.99 -1.79 10.34
C VAL A 148 -14.85 -1.40 11.55
N ASP A 149 -16.16 -1.20 11.33
CA ASP A 149 -17.12 -0.88 12.38
C ASP A 149 -17.42 -2.08 13.31
N ASN A 150 -17.02 -3.30 12.92
CA ASN A 150 -17.15 -4.47 13.79
C ASN A 150 -16.13 -4.42 14.94
N GLU A 151 -16.62 -4.20 16.17
CA GLU A 151 -15.77 -4.13 17.37
C GLU A 151 -14.97 -5.40 17.63
N LYS A 152 -15.48 -6.56 17.25
CA LYS A 152 -14.83 -7.86 17.48
C LYS A 152 -13.67 -8.12 16.51
N LEU A 153 -13.54 -7.31 15.47
CA LEU A 153 -12.47 -7.46 14.49
C LEU A 153 -11.14 -7.00 15.09
N ARG A 154 -10.09 -7.82 14.91
CA ARG A 154 -8.76 -7.54 15.46
C ARG A 154 -8.19 -6.24 14.86
N LEU A 155 -7.34 -5.55 15.62
CA LEU A 155 -6.65 -4.33 15.19
C LEU A 155 -5.96 -4.52 13.82
N LEU A 156 -5.24 -5.62 13.65
CA LEU A 156 -4.52 -5.93 12.40
C LEU A 156 -5.47 -6.07 11.20
N ASP A 157 -6.59 -6.77 11.39
CA ASP A 157 -7.61 -6.96 10.35
C ASP A 157 -8.26 -5.62 9.96
N LYS A 158 -8.55 -4.75 10.94
CA LYS A 158 -9.04 -3.38 10.69
C LYS A 158 -8.04 -2.56 9.87
N LEU A 159 -6.75 -2.66 10.19
CA LEU A 159 -5.70 -1.97 9.44
C LEU A 159 -5.62 -2.46 7.99
N TYR A 160 -5.77 -3.76 7.73
CA TYR A 160 -5.82 -4.29 6.37
C TYR A 160 -7.04 -3.77 5.59
N CYS A 161 -8.24 -3.77 6.20
CA CYS A 161 -9.44 -3.19 5.57
C CYS A 161 -9.23 -1.72 5.19
N ILE A 162 -8.70 -0.92 6.12
CA ILE A 162 -8.46 0.52 5.88
C ILE A 162 -7.41 0.70 4.78
N HIS A 163 -6.32 -0.08 4.81
CA HIS A 163 -5.31 -0.06 3.76
C HIS A 163 -5.92 -0.34 2.38
N THR A 164 -6.76 -1.36 2.27
CA THR A 164 -7.47 -1.71 1.03
C THR A 164 -8.27 -0.52 0.50
N VAL A 165 -9.03 0.15 1.35
CA VAL A 165 -9.80 1.35 0.95
C VAL A 165 -8.86 2.44 0.43
N PHE A 166 -7.77 2.73 1.14
CA PHE A 166 -6.84 3.77 0.69
C PHE A 166 -6.07 3.39 -0.59
N VAL A 167 -5.77 2.11 -0.84
CA VAL A 167 -5.22 1.65 -2.13
C VAL A 167 -6.18 1.93 -3.28
N ILE A 168 -7.47 1.66 -3.08
CA ILE A 168 -8.52 1.95 -4.06
C ILE A 168 -8.61 3.46 -4.30
N LEU A 169 -8.68 4.26 -3.23
CA LEU A 169 -8.83 5.72 -3.30
C LEU A 169 -7.57 6.46 -3.78
N SER A 170 -6.37 5.88 -3.69
CA SER A 170 -5.14 6.46 -4.23
C SER A 170 -4.91 6.10 -5.69
N GLY A 171 -5.53 5.03 -6.20
CA GLY A 171 -5.42 4.58 -7.58
C GLY A 171 -6.51 5.13 -8.50
N GLU A 172 -7.07 4.24 -9.33
CA GLU A 172 -8.14 4.55 -10.28
C GLU A 172 -9.46 4.94 -9.59
N GLY A 173 -9.59 4.65 -8.29
CA GLY A 173 -10.75 5.01 -7.48
C GLY A 173 -10.76 6.47 -7.03
N GLN A 174 -9.75 7.29 -7.36
CA GLN A 174 -9.75 8.73 -7.07
C GLN A 174 -10.95 9.47 -7.67
N LEU A 175 -11.49 8.97 -8.80
CA LEU A 175 -12.66 9.54 -9.47
C LEU A 175 -13.98 9.19 -8.77
N ILE A 176 -13.96 8.22 -7.85
CA ILE A 176 -15.11 7.87 -7.04
C ILE A 176 -15.14 8.84 -5.86
N ASN A 177 -16.21 9.63 -5.75
CA ASN A 177 -16.38 10.65 -4.71
C ASN A 177 -16.70 10.03 -3.34
N ILE A 178 -15.87 9.10 -2.85
CA ILE A 178 -15.96 8.51 -1.52
C ILE A 178 -15.19 9.39 -0.54
N ASP A 179 -15.86 9.84 0.52
CA ASP A 179 -15.24 10.60 1.61
C ASP A 179 -14.60 9.66 2.66
N PRO A 180 -13.26 9.67 2.83
CA PRO A 180 -12.57 8.83 3.81
C PRO A 180 -12.51 9.45 5.22
N SER A 181 -13.23 10.55 5.49
CA SER A 181 -13.20 11.28 6.77
C SER A 181 -13.37 10.36 8.00
N ARG A 182 -14.29 9.39 7.95
CA ARG A 182 -14.49 8.41 9.03
C ARG A 182 -13.26 7.54 9.26
N LEU A 183 -12.56 7.15 8.20
CA LEU A 183 -11.39 6.27 8.28
C LEU A 183 -10.19 6.98 8.91
N TYR A 184 -10.00 8.28 8.68
CA TYR A 184 -8.95 9.04 9.39
C TYR A 184 -9.17 9.01 10.90
N ARG A 185 -10.41 9.23 11.35
CA ARG A 185 -10.78 9.18 12.77
C ARG A 185 -10.55 7.78 13.35
N THR A 186 -10.92 6.74 12.61
CA THR A 186 -10.71 5.36 13.04
C THR A 186 -9.22 5.03 13.18
N VAL A 187 -8.39 5.31 12.17
CA VAL A 187 -6.93 5.06 12.28
C VAL A 187 -6.33 5.84 13.44
N TYR A 188 -6.71 7.11 13.59
CA TYR A 188 -6.22 7.95 14.70
C TYR A 188 -6.49 7.28 16.05
N ARG A 189 -7.71 6.75 16.28
CA ARG A 189 -8.05 5.98 17.49
C ARG A 189 -7.25 4.69 17.63
N LEU A 190 -7.11 3.92 16.55
CA LEU A 190 -6.43 2.62 16.55
C LEU A 190 -4.94 2.73 16.94
N LEU A 191 -4.28 3.87 16.68
CA LEU A 191 -2.88 4.08 17.09
C LEU A 191 -2.67 3.94 18.60
N ASN A 192 -3.64 4.36 19.42
CA ASN A 192 -3.55 4.25 20.87
C ASN A 192 -3.59 2.79 21.35
N GLN A 193 -4.02 1.84 20.51
CA GLN A 193 -4.08 0.42 20.88
C GLN A 193 -2.73 -0.31 20.70
N LEU A 194 -1.83 0.23 19.86
CA LEU A 194 -0.55 -0.42 19.53
C LEU A 194 0.34 -0.76 20.74
N PRO A 195 0.52 0.14 21.74
CA PRO A 195 1.38 -0.15 22.88
C PRO A 195 0.89 -1.31 23.74
N PHE A 196 -0.42 -1.52 23.77
CA PHE A 196 -1.08 -2.48 24.66
C PHE A 196 -1.11 -3.91 24.10
N GLU A 197 -0.60 -4.15 22.88
CA GLU A 197 -0.45 -5.50 22.35
C GLU A 197 0.67 -6.24 23.07
N ASN A 198 0.33 -7.19 23.93
CA ASN A 198 1.31 -7.90 24.76
C ASN A 198 2.29 -8.75 23.94
N ARG A 199 1.89 -9.21 22.75
CA ARG A 199 2.71 -10.10 21.91
C ARG A 199 3.64 -9.30 20.99
N PRO A 200 4.98 -9.41 21.15
CA PRO A 200 5.93 -8.60 20.38
C PRO A 200 5.84 -8.84 18.87
N GLU A 201 5.67 -10.09 18.44
CA GLU A 201 5.54 -10.44 17.00
C GLU A 201 4.28 -9.82 16.36
N VAL A 202 3.17 -9.83 17.10
CA VAL A 202 1.90 -9.26 16.62
C VAL A 202 1.99 -7.73 16.60
N ARG A 203 2.57 -7.14 17.65
CA ARG A 203 2.83 -5.70 17.71
C ARG A 203 3.72 -5.23 16.57
N GLN A 204 4.77 -5.98 16.22
CA GLN A 204 5.62 -5.64 15.07
C GLN A 204 4.83 -5.67 13.75
N LYS A 205 3.99 -6.69 13.54
CA LYS A 205 3.09 -6.75 12.37
C LYS A 205 2.11 -5.58 12.34
N GLN A 206 1.51 -5.24 13.47
CA GLN A 206 0.59 -4.10 13.60
C GLN A 206 1.30 -2.78 13.30
N THR A 207 2.50 -2.56 13.85
CA THR A 207 3.32 -1.36 13.56
C THR A 207 3.66 -1.24 12.08
N SER A 208 4.04 -2.35 11.43
CA SER A 208 4.29 -2.37 9.98
C SER A 208 3.03 -2.09 9.16
N ALA A 209 1.88 -2.66 9.56
CA ALA A 209 0.60 -2.39 8.92
C ALA A 209 0.19 -0.91 9.08
N VAL A 210 0.37 -0.33 10.27
CA VAL A 210 0.15 1.10 10.53
C VAL A 210 1.04 1.97 9.66
N ALA A 211 2.33 1.64 9.53
CA ALA A 211 3.24 2.40 8.69
C ALA A 211 2.77 2.42 7.22
N ARG A 212 2.39 1.27 6.67
CA ARG A 212 1.85 1.17 5.30
C ARG A 212 0.55 1.96 5.14
N VAL A 213 -0.39 1.79 6.07
CA VAL A 213 -1.68 2.50 6.05
C VAL A 213 -1.46 4.01 6.07
N LEU A 214 -0.60 4.50 6.96
CA LEU A 214 -0.38 5.92 7.09
C LEU A 214 0.44 6.51 5.94
N ASP A 215 1.37 5.75 5.35
CA ASP A 215 2.11 6.17 4.16
C ASP A 215 1.16 6.48 2.99
N ILE A 216 0.24 5.56 2.69
CA ILE A 216 -0.76 5.80 1.64
C ILE A 216 -1.77 6.90 2.02
N MET A 217 -2.18 6.96 3.30
CA MET A 217 -3.14 7.96 3.78
C MET A 217 -2.59 9.39 3.79
N ILE A 218 -1.31 9.57 4.10
CA ILE A 218 -0.71 10.88 4.39
C ILE A 218 0.30 11.30 3.32
N ASN A 219 1.16 10.40 2.84
CA ASN A 219 2.20 10.74 1.88
C ASN A 219 1.70 10.69 0.44
N GLU A 220 1.06 9.59 0.02
CA GLU A 220 0.51 9.50 -1.33
C GLU A 220 -0.63 10.52 -1.55
N ARG A 221 -1.47 10.72 -0.53
CA ARG A 221 -2.59 11.67 -0.56
C ARG A 221 -2.26 13.05 -0.01
N ARG A 222 -0.97 13.44 0.05
CA ARG A 222 -0.51 14.70 0.67
C ARG A 222 -1.23 15.97 0.19
N LYS A 223 -1.70 16.00 -1.06
CA LYS A 223 -2.41 17.15 -1.66
C LYS A 223 -3.87 17.29 -1.18
N GLN A 224 -4.46 16.20 -0.69
CA GLN A 224 -5.87 16.13 -0.30
C GLN A 224 -6.05 16.27 1.22
N LEU A 225 -4.95 16.29 1.99
CA LEU A 225 -4.98 16.21 3.44
C LEU A 225 -4.60 17.56 4.06
N PRO A 226 -5.45 18.12 4.95
CA PRO A 226 -5.12 19.39 5.60
C PRO A 226 -4.01 19.20 6.65
N LEU A 227 -3.20 20.24 6.83
CA LEU A 227 -2.02 20.21 7.69
C LEU A 227 -2.32 19.89 9.15
N PHE A 228 -3.43 20.39 9.71
CA PHE A 228 -3.80 20.15 11.11
C PHE A 228 -4.02 18.66 11.39
N ARG A 229 -4.57 17.92 10.43
CA ARG A 229 -4.80 16.48 10.54
C ARG A 229 -3.48 15.72 10.53
N VAL A 230 -2.56 16.11 9.65
CA VAL A 230 -1.20 15.55 9.62
C VAL A 230 -0.48 15.79 10.95
N ALA A 231 -0.58 17.01 11.49
CA ALA A 231 0.00 17.35 12.78
C ALA A 231 -0.57 16.50 13.93
N ALA A 232 -1.88 16.23 13.93
CA ALA A 232 -2.51 15.36 14.91
C ALA A 232 -1.92 13.94 14.87
N PHE A 233 -1.79 13.36 13.67
CA PHE A 233 -1.15 12.06 13.50
C PHE A 233 0.30 12.06 13.98
N VAL A 234 1.10 13.08 13.63
CA VAL A 234 2.49 13.22 14.10
C VAL A 234 2.56 13.22 15.63
N LYS A 235 1.75 14.05 16.29
CA LYS A 235 1.68 14.15 17.75
C LYS A 235 1.35 12.82 18.42
N ARG A 236 0.33 12.13 17.91
CA ARG A 236 -0.09 10.82 18.43
C ARG A 236 0.98 9.74 18.19
N LEU A 237 1.58 9.70 17.00
CA LEU A 237 2.64 8.74 16.68
C LEU A 237 3.88 8.93 17.56
N LEU A 238 4.28 10.18 17.81
CA LEU A 238 5.41 10.47 18.69
C LEU A 238 5.08 10.07 20.14
N SER A 239 3.87 10.37 20.61
CA SER A 239 3.41 9.94 21.93
C SER A 239 3.48 8.41 22.06
N VAL A 240 2.93 7.68 21.08
CA VAL A 240 3.00 6.21 21.02
C VAL A 240 4.45 5.72 20.97
N ALA A 241 5.30 6.31 20.14
CA ALA A 241 6.71 5.93 20.01
C ALA A 241 7.47 6.03 21.34
N THR A 242 7.15 7.00 22.21
CA THR A 242 7.84 7.16 23.51
C THR A 242 7.66 5.99 24.46
N ILE A 243 6.60 5.19 24.29
CA ILE A 243 6.26 4.03 25.14
C ILE A 243 6.49 2.68 24.45
N MET A 244 6.77 2.66 23.15
CA MET A 244 7.06 1.45 22.39
C MET A 244 8.52 0.99 22.55
N ASP A 245 8.80 -0.26 22.18
CA ASP A 245 10.15 -0.81 22.05
C ASP A 245 10.96 -0.09 20.96
N ASP A 246 12.29 -0.24 20.97
CA ASP A 246 13.17 0.55 20.11
C ASP A 246 12.95 0.29 18.60
N LEU A 247 12.63 -0.94 18.20
CA LEU A 247 12.39 -1.27 16.79
C LEU A 247 11.07 -0.67 16.30
N SER A 248 10.01 -0.81 17.08
CA SER A 248 8.72 -0.21 16.77
C SER A 248 8.80 1.33 16.77
N ALA A 249 9.44 1.91 17.78
CA ALA A 249 9.66 3.35 17.84
C ALA A 249 10.42 3.85 16.61
N LEU A 250 11.45 3.12 16.15
CA LEU A 250 12.23 3.51 14.97
C LEU A 250 11.38 3.51 13.71
N CYS A 251 10.53 2.51 13.53
CA CYS A 251 9.57 2.47 12.42
C CYS A 251 8.63 3.68 12.45
N LEU A 252 8.08 4.02 13.63
CA LEU A 252 7.21 5.19 13.78
C LEU A 252 7.96 6.51 13.55
N LEU A 253 9.21 6.65 14.01
CA LEU A 253 10.03 7.83 13.74
C LEU A 253 10.37 7.97 12.25
N ALA A 254 10.68 6.87 11.57
CA ALA A 254 10.96 6.88 10.14
C ALA A 254 9.73 7.36 9.34
N LEU A 255 8.55 6.90 9.74
CA LEU A 255 7.28 7.36 9.18
C LEU A 255 7.00 8.84 9.49
N VAL A 256 7.17 9.28 10.74
CA VAL A 256 7.03 10.71 11.09
C VAL A 256 7.98 11.56 10.25
N ARG A 257 9.23 11.11 10.07
CA ARG A 257 10.20 11.79 9.23
C ARG A 257 9.74 11.89 7.77
N SER A 258 9.12 10.85 7.22
CA SER A 258 8.58 10.90 5.86
C SER A 258 7.45 11.94 5.74
N PHE A 259 6.64 12.14 6.78
CA PHE A 259 5.64 13.21 6.81
C PHE A 259 6.26 14.60 6.77
N PHE A 260 7.33 14.86 7.54
CA PHE A 260 8.05 16.14 7.50
C PHE A 260 8.63 16.45 6.12
N ILE A 261 9.07 15.42 5.38
CA ILE A 261 9.53 15.58 4.00
C ILE A 261 8.36 15.87 3.05
N ALA A 262 7.25 15.15 3.20
CA ALA A 262 6.09 15.28 2.31
C ALA A 262 5.31 16.58 2.56
N HIS A 263 5.30 17.09 3.79
CA HIS A 263 4.52 18.23 4.25
C HIS A 263 5.44 19.29 4.87
N SER A 264 6.05 20.12 4.02
CA SER A 264 7.06 21.12 4.44
C SER A 264 6.61 22.07 5.56
N LYS A 265 5.31 22.40 5.61
CA LYS A 265 4.74 23.26 6.67
C LYS A 265 4.70 22.60 8.06
N LEU A 266 4.92 21.28 8.18
CA LEU A 266 5.03 20.61 9.49
C LEU A 266 6.23 21.10 10.31
N VAL A 267 7.22 21.74 9.68
CA VAL A 267 8.39 22.31 10.37
C VAL A 267 8.00 23.23 11.53
N GLN A 268 6.83 23.88 11.47
CA GLN A 268 6.31 24.72 12.56
C GLN A 268 6.16 23.95 13.88
N LEU A 269 5.85 22.64 13.85
CA LEU A 269 5.74 21.81 15.06
C LEU A 269 7.07 21.68 15.81
N VAL A 270 8.19 21.97 15.16
CA VAL A 270 9.54 21.92 15.73
C VAL A 270 10.04 23.32 16.09
N GLY A 271 9.29 24.38 15.73
CA GLY A 271 9.57 25.75 16.12
C GLY A 271 9.50 25.98 17.63
N ASP A 272 9.95 27.16 18.07
CA ASP A 272 9.93 27.57 19.48
C ASP A 272 8.50 27.83 19.96
N GLU A 273 8.19 27.47 21.21
CA GLU A 273 6.82 27.45 21.72
C GLU A 273 6.14 28.83 21.71
N GLU A 274 6.91 29.91 21.88
CA GLU A 274 6.43 31.29 21.80
C GLU A 274 5.84 31.64 20.42
N SER A 275 6.35 30.99 19.35
CA SER A 275 5.87 31.19 17.98
C SER A 275 4.56 30.45 17.68
N LEU A 276 4.23 29.41 18.45
CA LEU A 276 3.03 28.58 18.27
C LEU A 276 1.84 29.13 19.05
N THR A 277 2.11 29.75 20.20
CA THR A 277 1.09 30.34 21.08
C THR A 277 0.45 31.62 20.55
N GLY A 278 1.05 32.26 19.53
CA GLY A 278 0.61 33.56 19.00
C GLY A 278 -0.60 33.52 18.06
N ASP A 279 -0.72 32.48 17.23
CA ASP A 279 -1.75 32.41 16.17
C ASP A 279 -2.78 31.28 16.37
N SER A 280 -2.45 30.25 17.16
CA SER A 280 -3.30 29.09 17.40
C SER A 280 -3.84 29.12 18.83
N GLY A 281 -4.92 29.87 19.07
CA GLY A 281 -5.58 29.86 20.36
C GLY A 281 -5.97 28.44 20.81
N GLY A 282 -5.71 28.10 22.07
CA GLY A 282 -6.13 26.85 22.68
C GLY A 282 -5.01 25.85 23.00
N VAL A 283 -5.39 24.68 23.50
CA VAL A 283 -4.47 23.63 23.98
C VAL A 283 -4.69 22.37 23.16
N PHE A 284 -3.61 21.65 22.82
CA PHE A 284 -3.70 20.33 22.22
C PHE A 284 -4.38 19.33 23.16
N ARG A 285 -5.38 18.61 22.66
CA ARG A 285 -6.17 17.61 23.40
C ARG A 285 -5.83 16.20 22.93
N ALA A 286 -4.86 15.60 23.61
CA ALA A 286 -4.40 14.23 23.33
C ALA A 286 -5.48 13.16 23.62
N ASP A 287 -6.39 13.46 24.54
CA ASP A 287 -7.50 12.62 25.00
C ASP A 287 -8.61 12.46 23.96
N ILE A 288 -8.70 13.34 22.96
CA ILE A 288 -9.74 13.29 21.94
C ILE A 288 -9.34 12.34 20.80
N ASP A 289 -10.18 11.36 20.50
CA ASP A 289 -10.02 10.41 19.39
C ASP A 289 -10.54 10.93 18.04
N ASP A 290 -10.27 12.21 17.76
CA ASP A 290 -10.60 12.86 16.51
C ASP A 290 -9.46 13.81 16.10
N PRO A 291 -8.77 13.56 14.98
CA PRO A 291 -7.66 14.39 14.57
C PRO A 291 -8.11 15.81 14.18
N ASP A 292 -9.38 16.00 13.79
CA ASP A 292 -9.88 17.27 13.27
C ASP A 292 -10.15 18.31 14.36
N VAL A 293 -10.32 17.89 15.62
CA VAL A 293 -10.60 18.77 16.77
C VAL A 293 -9.54 18.70 17.87
N SER A 294 -8.45 17.98 17.64
CA SER A 294 -7.37 17.81 18.63
C SER A 294 -6.55 19.08 18.89
N ASN A 295 -6.58 20.06 17.98
CA ASN A 295 -5.75 21.28 18.00
C ASN A 295 -4.23 21.01 18.05
N ALA A 296 -3.76 20.04 17.26
CA ALA A 296 -2.38 19.57 17.28
C ALA A 296 -1.32 20.61 16.86
N LEU A 297 -1.72 21.66 16.15
CA LEU A 297 -0.82 22.74 15.75
C LEU A 297 -0.48 23.71 16.90
N ALA A 298 -1.24 23.69 17.99
CA ALA A 298 -1.03 24.59 19.12
C ALA A 298 0.12 24.17 20.06
N THR A 299 0.82 23.06 19.80
CA THR A 299 1.86 22.55 20.71
C THR A 299 3.05 21.96 19.95
N SER A 300 4.26 22.22 20.43
CA SER A 300 5.52 21.74 19.85
C SER A 300 5.76 20.25 20.09
N VAL A 301 6.38 19.53 19.15
CA VAL A 301 6.76 18.09 19.29
C VAL A 301 8.18 17.88 19.83
N ARG A 302 8.86 18.96 20.24
CA ARG A 302 10.28 18.92 20.64
C ARG A 302 10.53 18.04 21.86
N LEU A 303 9.59 17.97 22.80
CA LEU A 303 9.74 17.19 24.03
C LEU A 303 9.84 15.70 23.73
N GLU A 304 8.87 15.17 22.97
CA GLU A 304 8.78 13.77 22.58
C GLU A 304 10.02 13.36 21.76
N LEU A 305 10.44 14.21 20.82
CA LEU A 305 11.65 14.00 20.04
C LEU A 305 12.93 14.01 20.90
N LYS A 306 13.04 14.91 21.88
CA LYS A 306 14.17 14.92 22.83
C LYS A 306 14.19 13.66 23.71
N MET A 307 13.03 13.15 24.13
CA MET A 307 12.94 11.90 24.89
C MET A 307 13.39 10.71 24.06
N LEU A 308 12.90 10.60 22.82
CA LEU A 308 13.28 9.54 21.87
C LEU A 308 14.77 9.64 21.49
N GLY A 309 15.28 10.87 21.38
CA GLY A 309 16.67 11.15 21.06
C GLY A 309 17.67 10.75 22.15
N LYS A 310 17.23 10.64 23.41
CA LYS A 310 18.06 10.22 24.55
C LYS A 310 18.12 8.71 24.73
N ARG A 311 17.38 7.93 23.95
CA ARG A 311 17.42 6.47 24.02
C ARG A 311 18.78 5.94 23.57
N ARG A 312 19.20 4.79 24.11
CA ARG A 312 20.51 4.18 23.82
C ARG A 312 20.69 3.77 22.36
N HIS A 313 19.59 3.50 21.65
CA HIS A 313 19.63 3.06 20.26
C HIS A 313 20.05 4.20 19.32
N HIS A 314 21.24 4.09 18.73
CA HIS A 314 21.85 5.16 17.94
C HIS A 314 20.96 5.65 16.78
N LEU A 315 20.30 4.74 16.06
CA LEU A 315 19.43 5.13 14.95
C LEU A 315 18.22 5.94 15.43
N LEU A 316 17.67 5.66 16.62
CA LEU A 316 16.56 6.46 17.16
C LEU A 316 17.02 7.89 17.44
N SER A 317 18.19 8.04 18.05
CA SER A 317 18.81 9.35 18.27
C SER A 317 18.99 10.11 16.96
N LEU A 318 19.50 9.43 15.93
CA LEU A 318 19.78 10.07 14.65
C LEU A 318 18.50 10.48 13.91
N PHE A 319 17.46 9.64 13.89
CA PHE A 319 16.16 10.00 13.32
C PHE A 319 15.48 11.14 14.10
N ALA A 320 15.51 11.10 15.43
CA ALA A 320 14.94 12.15 16.27
C ALA A 320 15.63 13.50 16.04
N GLN A 321 16.97 13.51 15.97
CA GLN A 321 17.75 14.70 15.64
C GLN A 321 17.47 15.18 14.21
N SER A 322 17.35 14.27 13.23
CA SER A 322 16.99 14.63 11.87
C SER A 322 15.67 15.41 11.82
N ILE A 323 14.64 14.95 12.55
CA ILE A 323 13.34 15.63 12.62
C ILE A 323 13.46 16.98 13.36
N LEU A 324 14.19 17.04 14.48
CA LEU A 324 14.42 18.28 15.24
C LEU A 324 15.11 19.39 14.43
N HIS A 325 15.90 19.00 13.42
CA HIS A 325 16.58 19.92 12.51
C HIS A 325 15.89 20.02 11.14
N SER A 326 14.56 19.82 11.11
CA SER A 326 13.69 20.02 9.93
C SER A 326 13.90 19.01 8.80
N ALA A 327 14.29 17.77 9.13
CA ALA A 327 14.46 16.66 8.19
C ALA A 327 15.34 17.01 6.96
N GLN A 328 16.39 17.81 7.14
CA GLN A 328 17.27 18.27 6.07
C GLN A 328 17.84 17.10 5.24
N SER A 329 17.81 17.24 3.91
CA SER A 329 18.38 16.27 2.95
C SER A 329 19.92 16.35 2.82
N GLY A 330 20.57 17.24 3.58
CA GLY A 330 22.02 17.49 3.57
C GLY A 330 22.55 17.85 4.97
N GLY A 331 23.86 17.65 5.19
CA GLY A 331 24.53 17.97 6.46
C GLY A 331 24.91 16.75 7.33
N PRO A 332 25.50 16.97 8.52
CA PRO A 332 25.99 15.91 9.41
C PRO A 332 24.88 15.01 10.01
N LEU A 333 23.61 15.39 9.84
CA LEU A 333 22.42 14.66 10.28
C LEU A 333 21.69 13.96 9.11
N LYS A 334 22.34 13.87 7.95
CA LYS A 334 21.79 13.18 6.77
C LYS A 334 21.79 11.67 7.02
N LEU A 335 20.61 11.08 6.95
CA LEU A 335 20.43 9.63 6.99
C LEU A 335 20.93 8.97 5.70
N HIS A 336 21.53 7.79 5.83
CA HIS A 336 21.90 6.98 4.66
C HIS A 336 20.64 6.55 3.90
N PRO A 337 20.63 6.56 2.55
CA PRO A 337 19.43 6.24 1.76
C PRO A 337 18.83 4.87 2.10
N GLU A 338 19.67 3.89 2.40
CA GLU A 338 19.29 2.52 2.79
C GLU A 338 18.49 2.44 4.10
N LEU A 339 18.64 3.44 4.98
CA LEU A 339 17.89 3.53 6.24
C LEU A 339 16.54 4.24 6.06
N THR A 340 16.28 4.84 4.89
CA THR A 340 15.14 5.74 4.66
C THR A 340 14.11 5.22 3.67
N SER A 341 14.34 4.07 3.02
CA SER A 341 13.30 3.41 2.23
C SER A 341 12.25 2.81 3.17
N VAL A 342 11.06 3.41 3.19
CA VAL A 342 9.88 2.90 3.89
C VAL A 342 9.31 1.70 3.16
#